data_AF-A0A8H6T3N7-F1
#
_entry.id   AF-A0A8H6T3N7-F1
#
_cell.length_a   1.000
_cell.length_b   1.000
_cell.length_c   1.000
_cell.angle_alpha   90.00
_cell.angle_beta   90.00
_cell.angle_gamma   90.00
#
_symmetry.space_group_name_H-M   'P 1'
#
loop_
_entity.id
_entity.type
_entity.pdbx_description
1 polymer ?
#
loop_
_entity_poly.entity_id
_entity_poly.type
_entity_poly.pdbx_seq_one_letter_code
_entity_poly.pdbx_strand_id
1 'polypeptide(L)'
;MSTSSYTSFAVLGAGKIGGPIIAGLAAKPTLCVVVLGRPGSKSLEDLPAGVKVAAVDTTDVAAVAAVLKEHEVEVVVSALSTHAITAQEPIAKAAKEASVKLFVPSEFGFPTDGHKFGPLHEKGKFAELLKSLGVPSLRIFTGAFMQLIPVAFGYAKTQKFTIIGSGEVPVSFTSLADITGFVVYVLTSLAPSQLENKVFRVQGDRTTLNDLAPLFSTTVEHVTELEGPMAAEIKGFMLVADSGAGSTGWNGLEGKEGTGDAAAGSANKLWEGHHWTTIKELFNL
;
A
#
# COMPACT_ATOMS: atom_id res chain seq x y z
N MET A 1 2.48 17.89 26.67
CA MET A 1 1.93 18.03 25.31
C MET A 1 1.03 16.83 25.08
N SER A 2 -0.26 17.04 24.78
CA SER A 2 -1.25 15.95 24.73
C SER A 2 -0.94 14.98 23.58
N THR A 3 -0.56 13.76 23.93
CA THR A 3 -0.17 12.63 23.08
C THR A 3 -1.39 11.87 22.60
N SER A 4 -2.27 12.51 21.82
CA SER A 4 -3.47 11.81 21.33
C SER A 4 -3.17 11.14 19.98
N SER A 5 -2.65 9.90 20.02
CA SER A 5 -2.72 9.00 18.87
C SER A 5 -4.18 8.68 18.55
N TYR A 6 -4.49 8.32 17.30
CA TYR A 6 -5.82 7.84 16.95
C TYR A 6 -6.17 6.56 17.70
N THR A 7 -7.45 6.39 17.99
CA THR A 7 -8.00 5.30 18.82
C THR A 7 -9.05 4.47 18.11
N SER A 8 -9.73 5.00 17.09
CA SER A 8 -10.76 4.28 16.33
C SER A 8 -10.45 4.21 14.84
N PHE A 9 -10.46 2.99 14.29
CA PHE A 9 -10.03 2.67 12.93
C PHE A 9 -11.11 1.88 12.19
N ALA A 10 -11.40 2.29 10.96
CA ALA A 10 -12.11 1.49 9.98
C ALA A 10 -11.11 0.91 8.98
N VAL A 11 -11.18 -0.39 8.69
CA VAL A 11 -10.33 -1.04 7.66
C VAL A 11 -11.20 -1.69 6.59
N LEU A 12 -10.88 -1.46 5.33
CA LEU A 12 -11.55 -2.09 4.19
C LEU A 12 -10.59 -3.04 3.44
N GLY A 13 -11.06 -4.28 3.25
CA GLY A 13 -10.33 -5.34 2.58
C GLY A 13 -9.33 -6.06 3.49
N ALA A 14 -9.59 -7.32 3.82
CA ALA A 14 -8.75 -8.15 4.70
C ALA A 14 -7.74 -9.04 3.94
N GLY A 15 -7.26 -8.58 2.77
CA GLY A 15 -6.30 -9.33 1.95
C GLY A 15 -4.87 -9.28 2.51
N LYS A 16 -3.87 -9.53 1.64
CA LYS A 16 -2.43 -9.59 2.01
C LYS A 16 -1.89 -8.36 2.76
N ILE A 17 -2.49 -7.19 2.56
CA ILE A 17 -2.13 -5.95 3.26
C ILE A 17 -3.06 -5.70 4.43
N GLY A 18 -4.38 -5.68 4.20
CA GLY A 18 -5.33 -5.29 5.23
C GLY A 18 -5.49 -6.30 6.36
N GLY A 19 -5.38 -7.61 6.11
CA GLY A 19 -5.46 -8.64 7.15
C GLY A 19 -4.41 -8.43 8.26
N PRO A 20 -3.11 -8.34 7.93
CA PRO A 20 -2.08 -8.03 8.92
C PRO A 20 -2.25 -6.65 9.59
N ILE A 21 -2.74 -5.63 8.88
CA ILE A 21 -3.06 -4.32 9.49
C ILE A 21 -4.18 -4.47 10.54
N ILE A 22 -5.26 -5.18 10.22
CA ILE A 22 -6.37 -5.46 11.14
C ILE A 22 -5.83 -6.18 12.39
N ALA A 23 -5.01 -7.22 12.20
CA ALA A 23 -4.42 -7.95 13.31
C ALA A 23 -3.51 -7.08 14.19
N GLY A 24 -2.64 -6.26 13.58
CA GLY A 24 -1.73 -5.38 14.32
C GLY A 24 -2.45 -4.26 15.09
N LEU A 25 -3.55 -3.73 14.54
CA LEU A 25 -4.40 -2.78 15.26
C LEU A 25 -5.18 -3.47 16.38
N ALA A 26 -5.78 -4.64 16.12
CA ALA A 26 -6.58 -5.39 17.10
C ALA A 26 -5.76 -5.91 18.30
N ALA A 27 -4.46 -6.14 18.10
CA ALA A 27 -3.54 -6.52 19.18
C ALA A 27 -3.35 -5.43 20.24
N LYS A 28 -3.79 -4.18 19.97
CA LYS A 28 -3.72 -3.06 20.91
C LYS A 28 -5.10 -2.88 21.58
N PRO A 29 -5.27 -3.28 22.85
CA PRO A 29 -6.59 -3.36 23.50
C PRO A 29 -7.27 -2.00 23.71
N THR A 30 -6.51 -0.90 23.58
CA THR A 30 -7.04 0.47 23.68
C THR A 30 -7.64 0.97 22.36
N LEU A 31 -7.53 0.21 21.26
CA LEU A 31 -8.02 0.62 19.95
C LEU A 31 -9.36 -0.03 19.62
N CYS A 32 -10.25 0.74 19.01
CA CYS A 32 -11.45 0.25 18.36
C CYS A 32 -11.13 -0.01 16.88
N VAL A 33 -11.35 -1.24 16.41
CA VAL A 33 -11.17 -1.62 15.01
C VAL A 33 -12.49 -2.13 14.46
N VAL A 34 -12.99 -1.51 13.40
CA VAL A 34 -14.12 -1.99 12.63
C VAL A 34 -13.67 -2.37 11.21
N VAL A 35 -14.04 -3.56 10.77
CA VAL A 35 -13.81 -4.01 9.39
C VAL A 35 -15.09 -3.84 8.60
N LEU A 36 -15.03 -3.03 7.54
CA LEU A 36 -16.15 -2.78 6.65
C LEU A 36 -15.98 -3.61 5.37
N GLY A 37 -17.09 -4.16 4.90
CA GLY A 37 -17.12 -4.92 3.67
C GLY A 37 -18.54 -5.13 3.18
N ARG A 38 -18.66 -5.49 1.90
CA ARG A 38 -19.95 -5.81 1.30
C ARG A 38 -20.58 -7.02 2.02
N PRO A 39 -21.92 -7.09 2.12
CA PRO A 39 -22.60 -8.30 2.59
C PRO A 39 -22.11 -9.53 1.83
N GLY A 40 -21.77 -10.60 2.54
CA GLY A 40 -21.21 -11.84 1.96
C GLY A 40 -19.76 -11.75 1.49
N SER A 41 -19.03 -10.67 1.82
CA SER A 41 -17.60 -10.58 1.53
C SER A 41 -16.79 -11.48 2.44
N LYS A 42 -15.92 -12.30 1.83
CA LYS A 42 -14.90 -13.09 2.55
C LYS A 42 -13.95 -12.25 3.40
N SER A 43 -13.84 -10.94 3.12
CA SER A 43 -13.05 -10.03 3.95
C SER A 43 -13.60 -9.84 5.37
N LEU A 44 -14.83 -10.31 5.63
CA LEU A 44 -15.48 -10.23 6.93
C LEU A 44 -15.41 -11.55 7.71
N GLU A 45 -14.84 -12.59 7.09
CA GLU A 45 -14.65 -13.92 7.67
C GLU A 45 -13.26 -14.02 8.33
N ASP A 46 -13.11 -14.94 9.29
CA ASP A 46 -11.84 -15.29 9.94
C ASP A 46 -11.04 -14.10 10.52
N LEU A 47 -11.74 -13.07 11.01
CA LEU A 47 -11.11 -11.88 11.59
C LEU A 47 -10.60 -12.14 13.02
N PRO A 48 -9.53 -11.45 13.45
CA PRO A 48 -9.02 -11.54 14.82
C PRO A 48 -10.08 -11.20 15.87
N ALA A 49 -9.97 -11.80 17.05
CA ALA A 49 -10.83 -11.48 18.18
C ALA A 49 -10.71 -9.99 18.57
N GLY A 50 -11.83 -9.39 18.98
CA GLY A 50 -11.89 -7.97 19.37
C GLY A 50 -12.17 -6.99 18.22
N VAL A 51 -12.17 -7.48 16.97
CA VAL A 51 -12.55 -6.67 15.80
C VAL A 51 -14.08 -6.62 15.66
N LYS A 52 -14.62 -5.43 15.41
CA LYS A 52 -16.03 -5.23 15.05
C LYS A 52 -16.20 -5.44 13.54
N VAL A 53 -17.34 -5.97 13.13
CA VAL A 53 -17.65 -6.24 11.73
C VAL A 53 -18.86 -5.44 11.31
N ALA A 54 -18.75 -4.74 10.18
CA ALA A 54 -19.85 -4.02 9.57
C ALA A 54 -20.04 -4.48 8.12
N ALA A 55 -21.06 -5.32 7.91
CA ALA A 55 -21.51 -5.71 6.58
C ALA A 55 -22.43 -4.60 6.03
N VAL A 56 -21.94 -3.84 5.06
CA VAL A 56 -22.64 -2.67 4.50
C VAL A 56 -22.41 -2.60 2.99
N ASP A 57 -23.41 -2.16 2.23
CA ASP A 57 -23.18 -1.82 0.83
C ASP A 57 -22.20 -0.65 0.77
N THR A 58 -20.96 -0.93 0.38
CA THR A 58 -19.89 0.06 0.34
C THR A 58 -20.12 1.14 -0.73
N THR A 59 -21.14 1.00 -1.57
CA THR A 59 -21.56 2.04 -2.53
C THR A 59 -22.58 3.01 -1.96
N ASP A 60 -23.26 2.64 -0.86
CA ASP A 60 -24.18 3.51 -0.13
C ASP A 60 -23.40 4.41 0.84
N VAL A 61 -23.18 5.64 0.40
CA VAL A 61 -22.43 6.66 1.15
C VAL A 61 -23.03 6.91 2.54
N ALA A 62 -24.35 7.01 2.64
CA ALA A 62 -25.02 7.33 3.90
C ALA A 62 -24.94 6.16 4.88
N ALA A 63 -25.11 4.93 4.39
CA ALA A 63 -24.98 3.73 5.22
C ALA A 63 -23.54 3.56 5.74
N VAL A 64 -22.53 3.76 4.88
CA VAL A 64 -21.13 3.74 5.31
C VAL A 64 -20.86 4.86 6.33
N ALA A 65 -21.34 6.07 6.09
CA ALA A 65 -21.16 7.20 7.02
C ALA A 65 -21.82 6.93 8.39
N ALA A 66 -22.99 6.28 8.41
CA ALA A 66 -23.65 5.88 9.65
C ALA A 66 -22.79 4.90 10.47
N VAL A 67 -22.22 3.88 9.84
CA VAL A 67 -21.29 2.94 10.49
C VAL A 67 -20.05 3.65 11.02
N LEU A 68 -19.45 4.55 10.23
CA LEU A 68 -18.28 5.32 10.65
C LEU A 68 -18.58 6.21 11.87
N LYS A 69 -19.77 6.83 11.92
CA LYS A 69 -20.23 7.64 13.07
C LYS A 69 -20.52 6.77 14.29
N GLU A 70 -21.22 5.64 14.11
CA GLU A 70 -21.57 4.71 15.19
C GLU A 70 -20.34 4.21 15.95
N HIS A 71 -19.24 3.97 15.24
CA HIS A 71 -17.98 3.50 15.83
C HIS A 71 -16.97 4.62 16.09
N GLU A 72 -17.39 5.89 15.99
CA GLU A 72 -16.55 7.08 16.23
C GLU A 72 -15.21 7.01 15.46
N VAL A 73 -15.25 6.55 14.21
CA VAL A 73 -14.05 6.26 13.43
C VAL A 73 -13.24 7.53 13.18
N GLU A 74 -11.98 7.52 13.59
CA GLU A 74 -11.05 8.63 13.37
C GLU A 74 -10.19 8.42 12.12
N VAL A 75 -9.87 7.17 11.79
CA VAL A 75 -9.02 6.82 10.64
C VAL A 75 -9.68 5.75 9.79
N VAL A 76 -9.75 5.99 8.48
CA VAL A 76 -10.12 4.97 7.50
C VAL A 76 -8.88 4.47 6.79
N VAL A 77 -8.66 3.14 6.78
CA VAL A 77 -7.59 2.48 6.03
C VAL A 77 -8.20 1.64 4.91
N SER A 78 -7.95 2.04 3.66
CA SER A 78 -8.35 1.29 2.48
C SER A 78 -7.21 0.37 2.04
N ALA A 79 -7.38 -0.94 2.21
CA ALA A 79 -6.48 -1.97 1.71
C ALA A 79 -7.12 -2.76 0.54
N LEU A 80 -7.99 -2.10 -0.22
CA LEU A 80 -8.65 -2.67 -1.40
C LEU A 80 -7.63 -2.97 -2.51
N SER A 81 -7.83 -4.07 -3.23
CA SER A 81 -6.95 -4.44 -4.35
C SER A 81 -7.01 -3.41 -5.49
N THR A 82 -6.00 -3.42 -6.36
CA THR A 82 -5.94 -2.60 -7.58
C THR A 82 -7.19 -2.74 -8.46
N HIS A 83 -7.81 -3.93 -8.50
CA HIS A 83 -9.05 -4.15 -9.28
C HIS A 83 -10.30 -3.49 -8.68
N ALA A 84 -10.19 -2.91 -7.48
CA ALA A 84 -11.29 -2.26 -6.75
C ALA A 84 -10.97 -0.80 -6.37
N ILE A 85 -10.03 -0.14 -7.07
CA ILE A 85 -9.64 1.26 -6.79
C ILE A 85 -10.85 2.21 -6.82
N THR A 86 -11.78 2.00 -7.75
CA THR A 86 -12.98 2.85 -7.91
C THR A 86 -13.96 2.72 -6.75
N ALA A 87 -13.91 1.62 -5.99
CA ALA A 87 -14.77 1.44 -4.81
C ALA A 87 -14.38 2.35 -3.63
N GLN A 88 -13.25 3.07 -3.72
CA GLN A 88 -12.81 3.99 -2.67
C GLN A 88 -13.57 5.33 -2.67
N GLU A 89 -14.11 5.76 -3.81
CA GLU A 89 -14.78 7.06 -3.92
C GLU A 89 -16.01 7.20 -3.00
N PRO A 90 -16.97 6.25 -2.97
CA PRO A 90 -18.08 6.31 -2.02
C PRO A 90 -17.60 6.32 -0.56
N ILE A 91 -16.54 5.58 -0.24
CA ILE A 91 -15.96 5.52 1.11
C ILE A 91 -15.34 6.86 1.50
N ALA A 92 -14.66 7.55 0.58
CA ALA A 92 -14.13 8.89 0.82
C ALA A 92 -15.22 9.92 1.10
N LYS A 93 -16.34 9.87 0.35
CA LYS A 93 -17.51 10.72 0.60
C LYS A 93 -18.14 10.42 1.96
N ALA A 94 -18.24 9.15 2.33
CA ALA A 94 -18.74 8.73 3.63
C ALA A 94 -17.81 9.18 4.78
N ALA A 95 -16.50 9.08 4.59
CA ALA A 95 -15.50 9.55 5.53
C ALA A 95 -15.61 11.07 5.76
N LYS A 96 -15.85 11.84 4.69
CA LYS A 96 -16.15 13.28 4.80
C LYS A 96 -17.41 13.53 5.62
N GLU A 97 -18.50 12.81 5.33
CA GLU A 97 -19.78 12.98 6.04
C GLU A 97 -19.69 12.58 7.52
N ALA A 98 -18.88 11.57 7.83
CA ALA A 98 -18.59 11.11 9.20
C ALA A 98 -17.53 11.94 9.93
N SER A 99 -16.95 12.96 9.28
CA SER A 99 -15.87 13.80 9.85
C SER A 99 -14.64 13.00 10.30
N VAL A 100 -14.29 11.96 9.53
CA VAL A 100 -13.06 11.17 9.72
C VAL A 100 -11.84 12.10 9.66
N LYS A 101 -10.88 11.89 10.56
CA LYS A 101 -9.71 12.75 10.75
C LYS A 101 -8.57 12.43 9.78
N LEU A 102 -8.44 11.17 9.35
CA LEU A 102 -7.40 10.73 8.41
C LEU A 102 -7.89 9.60 7.50
N PHE A 103 -7.56 9.67 6.21
CA PHE A 103 -7.77 8.60 5.25
C PHE A 103 -6.43 8.05 4.74
N VAL A 104 -6.21 6.75 4.88
CA VAL A 104 -5.08 6.02 4.28
C VAL A 104 -5.58 5.30 3.04
N PRO A 105 -5.38 5.86 1.82
CA PRO A 105 -5.84 5.25 0.57
C PRO A 105 -5.08 3.98 0.23
N SER A 106 -5.67 3.15 -0.64
CA SER A 106 -5.00 1.98 -1.22
C SER A 106 -3.91 2.43 -2.20
N GLU A 107 -2.73 2.74 -1.66
CA GLU A 107 -1.53 3.15 -2.40
C GLU A 107 -0.52 2.01 -2.44
N PHE A 108 0.03 1.62 -1.28
CA PHE A 108 0.90 0.44 -1.00
C PHE A 108 1.64 -0.11 -2.22
N GLY A 109 2.40 0.74 -2.92
CA GLY A 109 3.02 0.40 -4.19
C GLY A 109 3.98 1.48 -4.65
N PHE A 110 4.11 1.62 -5.98
CA PHE A 110 4.86 2.72 -6.59
C PHE A 110 4.20 4.07 -6.39
N PRO A 111 4.97 5.18 -6.42
CA PRO A 111 4.41 6.52 -6.41
C PRO A 111 3.39 6.71 -7.52
N THR A 112 2.28 7.39 -7.21
CA THR A 112 1.17 7.56 -8.16
C THR A 112 1.11 8.94 -8.80
N ASP A 113 2.01 9.85 -8.40
CA ASP A 113 2.10 11.20 -8.94
C ASP A 113 2.60 11.19 -10.40
N GLY A 114 2.01 12.03 -11.25
CA GLY A 114 2.46 12.23 -12.64
C GLY A 114 2.02 11.19 -13.68
N HIS A 115 1.50 10.03 -13.26
CA HIS A 115 0.96 9.01 -14.18
C HIS A 115 -0.27 9.53 -14.95
N LYS A 116 -0.38 9.16 -16.24
CA LYS A 116 -1.43 9.65 -17.16
C LYS A 116 -2.51 8.62 -17.49
N PHE A 117 -2.25 7.34 -17.25
CA PHE A 117 -3.16 6.24 -17.53
C PHE A 117 -2.89 5.07 -16.58
N GLY A 118 -3.80 4.09 -16.59
CA GLY A 118 -3.68 2.86 -15.81
C GLY A 118 -3.93 3.04 -14.31
N PRO A 119 -3.72 1.99 -13.50
CA PRO A 119 -4.12 2.00 -12.10
C PRO A 119 -3.42 3.06 -11.24
N LEU A 120 -2.15 3.39 -11.54
CA LEU A 120 -1.43 4.44 -10.80
C LEU A 120 -2.05 5.83 -11.04
N HIS A 121 -2.54 6.09 -12.25
CA HIS A 121 -3.26 7.33 -12.56
C HIS A 121 -4.59 7.43 -11.79
N GLU A 122 -5.35 6.32 -11.71
CA GLU A 122 -6.62 6.30 -10.96
C GLU A 122 -6.40 6.48 -9.45
N LYS A 123 -5.32 5.92 -8.90
CA LYS A 123 -4.90 6.20 -7.51
C LYS A 123 -4.51 7.68 -7.30
N GLY A 124 -3.78 8.27 -8.25
CA GLY A 124 -3.47 9.70 -8.24
C GLY A 124 -4.72 10.59 -8.25
N LYS A 125 -5.73 10.26 -9.08
CA LYS A 125 -7.04 10.94 -9.06
C LYS A 125 -7.74 10.82 -7.71
N PHE A 126 -7.65 9.65 -7.07
CA PHE A 126 -8.26 9.43 -5.76
C PHE A 126 -7.60 10.31 -4.68
N ALA A 127 -6.28 10.50 -4.74
CA ALA A 127 -5.59 11.44 -3.84
C ALA A 127 -6.10 12.89 -4.01
N GLU A 128 -6.31 13.33 -5.26
CA GLU A 128 -6.90 14.66 -5.54
C GLU A 128 -8.38 14.76 -5.10
N LEU A 129 -9.14 13.67 -5.17
CA LEU A 129 -10.50 13.61 -4.62
C LEU A 129 -10.51 13.81 -3.09
N LEU A 130 -9.65 13.11 -2.35
CA LEU A 130 -9.56 13.29 -0.89
C LEU A 130 -9.24 14.75 -0.53
N LYS A 131 -8.32 15.36 -1.27
CA LYS A 131 -7.98 16.78 -1.13
C LYS A 131 -9.17 17.70 -1.43
N SER A 132 -9.93 17.45 -2.50
CA SER A 132 -11.08 18.29 -2.87
C SER A 132 -12.25 18.15 -1.88
N LEU A 133 -12.40 16.99 -1.25
CA LEU A 133 -13.33 16.77 -0.15
C LEU A 133 -12.87 17.41 1.17
N GLY A 134 -11.59 17.82 1.26
CA GLY A 134 -10.97 18.32 2.48
C GLY A 134 -10.88 17.24 3.56
N VAL A 135 -10.65 15.98 3.16
CA VAL A 135 -10.36 14.86 4.06
C VAL A 135 -8.84 14.70 4.11
N PRO A 136 -8.18 14.92 5.27
CA PRO A 136 -6.73 14.72 5.38
C PRO A 136 -6.36 13.29 5.02
N SER A 137 -5.24 13.12 4.31
CA SER A 137 -4.80 11.80 3.87
C SER A 137 -3.35 11.50 4.23
N LEU A 138 -3.03 10.22 4.41
CA LEU A 138 -1.68 9.71 4.52
C LEU A 138 -1.44 8.70 3.41
N ARG A 139 -0.63 9.06 2.41
CA ARG A 139 -0.24 8.15 1.32
C ARG A 139 1.05 7.45 1.69
N ILE A 140 1.14 6.15 1.43
CA ILE A 140 2.33 5.34 1.76
C ILE A 140 2.75 4.57 0.50
N PHE A 141 3.89 4.97 -0.05
CA PHE A 141 4.54 4.28 -1.17
C PHE A 141 5.55 3.29 -0.61
N THR A 142 5.43 2.05 -1.05
CA THR A 142 6.18 0.91 -0.49
C THR A 142 7.02 0.20 -1.54
N GLY A 143 6.93 0.63 -2.79
CA GLY A 143 7.58 -0.08 -3.89
C GLY A 143 6.90 -1.42 -4.16
N ALA A 144 7.65 -2.34 -4.75
CA ALA A 144 7.19 -3.66 -5.09
C ALA A 144 7.18 -4.60 -3.87
N PHE A 145 6.18 -5.49 -3.80
CA PHE A 145 6.10 -6.48 -2.73
C PHE A 145 7.13 -7.59 -2.95
N MET A 146 8.06 -7.74 -2.02
CA MET A 146 9.12 -8.75 -2.14
C MET A 146 8.53 -10.16 -2.32
N GLN A 147 7.45 -10.49 -1.62
CA GLN A 147 6.78 -11.79 -1.68
C GLN A 147 6.27 -12.16 -3.09
N LEU A 148 6.11 -11.17 -3.98
CA LEU A 148 5.71 -11.42 -5.35
C LEU A 148 6.88 -11.70 -6.28
N ILE A 149 8.14 -11.46 -5.88
CA ILE A 149 9.33 -11.62 -6.74
C ILE A 149 9.34 -12.98 -7.46
N PRO A 150 9.21 -14.14 -6.79
CA PRO A 150 9.29 -15.43 -7.48
C PRO A 150 8.20 -15.63 -8.54
N VAL A 151 6.98 -15.15 -8.26
CA VAL A 151 5.82 -15.39 -9.14
C VAL A 151 5.73 -14.34 -10.24
N ALA A 152 5.94 -13.08 -9.90
CA ALA A 152 5.83 -11.94 -10.83
C ALA A 152 6.89 -12.01 -11.93
N PHE A 153 8.05 -12.60 -11.64
CA PHE A 153 9.17 -12.62 -12.58
C PHE A 153 9.52 -14.03 -13.06
N GLY A 154 8.57 -14.97 -13.07
CA GLY A 154 8.73 -16.28 -13.69
C GLY A 154 9.51 -17.34 -12.91
N TYR A 155 10.33 -16.94 -11.93
CA TYR A 155 11.23 -17.82 -11.17
C TYR A 155 10.51 -19.04 -10.54
N ALA A 156 9.33 -18.85 -9.97
CA ALA A 156 8.56 -19.94 -9.36
C ALA A 156 8.18 -21.05 -10.36
N LYS A 157 8.08 -20.74 -11.66
CA LYS A 157 7.71 -21.68 -12.72
C LYS A 157 8.92 -22.22 -13.47
N THR A 158 9.87 -21.35 -13.82
CA THR A 158 10.97 -21.68 -14.75
C THR A 158 12.33 -21.80 -14.07
N GLN A 159 12.41 -21.47 -12.78
CA GLN A 159 13.67 -21.29 -12.04
C GLN A 159 14.60 -20.24 -12.68
N LYS A 160 14.08 -19.36 -13.53
CA LYS A 160 14.76 -18.23 -14.16
C LYS A 160 13.93 -16.96 -14.01
N PHE A 161 14.58 -15.81 -14.04
CA PHE A 161 13.87 -14.53 -14.05
C PHE A 161 13.50 -14.14 -15.48
N THR A 162 12.22 -13.87 -15.73
CA THR A 162 11.73 -13.42 -17.04
C THR A 162 11.44 -11.92 -16.97
N ILE A 163 12.15 -11.12 -17.76
CA ILE A 163 12.12 -9.65 -17.70
C ILE A 163 11.70 -9.05 -19.05
N ILE A 164 10.78 -8.09 -19.02
CA ILE A 164 10.46 -7.20 -20.15
C ILE A 164 11.10 -5.84 -19.88
N GLY A 165 11.68 -5.23 -20.92
CA GLY A 165 12.43 -3.97 -20.80
C GLY A 165 13.91 -4.23 -20.52
N SER A 166 14.63 -3.18 -20.12
CA SER A 166 16.08 -3.28 -19.84
C SER A 166 16.37 -4.08 -18.58
N GLY A 167 15.54 -3.91 -17.53
CA GLY A 167 15.75 -4.55 -16.23
C GLY A 167 16.91 -3.96 -15.42
N GLU A 168 17.57 -2.90 -15.93
CA GLU A 168 18.77 -2.27 -15.37
C GLU A 168 18.46 -1.11 -14.41
N VAL A 169 17.21 -0.65 -14.38
CA VAL A 169 16.81 0.48 -13.53
C VAL A 169 16.47 -0.02 -12.12
N PRO A 170 17.04 0.57 -11.06
CA PRO A 170 16.77 0.12 -9.69
C PRO A 170 15.30 0.30 -9.27
N VAL A 171 14.79 -0.70 -8.56
CA VAL A 171 13.43 -0.78 -8.03
C VAL A 171 13.47 -0.87 -6.52
N SER A 172 12.58 -0.14 -5.84
CA SER A 172 12.37 -0.31 -4.40
C SER A 172 11.51 -1.54 -4.14
N PHE A 173 11.96 -2.42 -3.27
CA PHE A 173 11.20 -3.56 -2.78
C PHE A 173 10.97 -3.44 -1.28
N THR A 174 9.81 -3.87 -0.78
CA THR A 174 9.53 -3.93 0.66
C THR A 174 8.76 -5.20 0.99
N SER A 175 9.08 -5.81 2.12
CA SER A 175 8.39 -7.01 2.60
C SER A 175 6.96 -6.65 3.08
N LEU A 176 5.99 -7.55 2.89
CA LEU A 176 4.63 -7.34 3.42
C LEU A 176 4.62 -7.12 4.95
N ALA A 177 5.52 -7.77 5.69
CA ALA A 177 5.66 -7.59 7.12
C ALA A 177 6.09 -6.15 7.48
N ASP A 178 7.11 -5.62 6.80
CA ASP A 178 7.55 -4.24 6.99
C ASP A 178 6.48 -3.23 6.57
N ILE A 179 5.79 -3.48 5.45
CA ILE A 179 4.70 -2.60 4.97
C ILE A 179 3.61 -2.48 6.03
N THR A 180 3.06 -3.62 6.45
CA THR A 180 1.90 -3.65 7.33
C THR A 180 2.27 -3.25 8.76
N GLY A 181 3.45 -3.64 9.23
CA GLY A 181 4.02 -3.21 10.50
C GLY A 181 4.25 -1.70 10.55
N PHE A 182 4.81 -1.11 9.48
CA PHE A 182 5.04 0.33 9.41
C PHE A 182 3.72 1.11 9.44
N VAL A 183 2.70 0.65 8.71
CA VAL A 183 1.36 1.27 8.75
C VAL A 183 0.79 1.27 10.16
N VAL A 184 0.81 0.12 10.84
CA VAL A 184 0.33 0.01 12.23
C VAL A 184 1.15 0.89 13.17
N TYR A 185 2.48 0.91 13.01
CA TYR A 185 3.37 1.71 13.83
C TYR A 185 3.07 3.21 13.68
N VAL A 186 3.09 3.76 12.47
CA VAL A 186 2.92 5.21 12.28
C VAL A 186 1.53 5.69 12.72
N LEU A 187 0.49 4.89 12.48
CA LEU A 187 -0.87 5.22 12.88
C LEU A 187 -1.11 5.16 14.40
N THR A 188 -0.26 4.44 15.14
CA THR A 188 -0.43 4.25 16.60
C THR A 188 0.67 4.89 17.43
N SER A 189 1.70 5.47 16.81
CA SER A 189 2.84 6.05 17.52
C SER A 189 3.14 7.51 17.14
N LEU A 190 2.71 7.99 15.97
CA LEU A 190 2.91 9.38 15.57
C LEU A 190 1.69 10.25 15.91
N ALA A 191 1.94 11.54 16.14
CA ALA A 191 0.86 12.50 16.34
C ALA A 191 0.11 12.77 15.01
N PRO A 192 -1.20 13.09 15.04
CA PRO A 192 -1.98 13.45 13.85
C PRO A 192 -1.30 14.45 12.91
N SER A 193 -0.66 15.50 13.46
CA SER A 193 0.05 16.53 12.68
C SER A 193 1.27 16.00 11.89
N GLN A 194 1.78 14.82 12.25
CA GLN A 194 2.86 14.14 11.53
C GLN A 194 2.34 13.22 10.42
N LEU A 195 1.02 13.00 10.33
CA LEU A 195 0.38 12.06 9.40
C LEU A 195 -0.48 12.80 8.36
N GLU A 196 -1.18 13.85 8.78
CA GLU A 196 -2.12 14.59 7.94
C GLU A 196 -1.46 15.22 6.70
N ASN A 197 -1.99 14.87 5.53
CA ASN A 197 -1.53 15.31 4.21
C ASN A 197 -0.04 15.02 3.94
N LYS A 198 0.45 13.90 4.47
CA LYS A 198 1.81 13.41 4.24
C LYS A 198 1.86 12.30 3.20
N VAL A 199 3.04 12.17 2.61
CA VAL A 199 3.42 11.06 1.74
C VAL A 199 4.65 10.40 2.35
N PHE A 200 4.50 9.16 2.78
CA PHE A 200 5.60 8.35 3.30
C PHE A 200 6.15 7.44 2.20
N ARG A 201 7.47 7.40 2.10
CA ARG A 201 8.22 6.58 1.13
C ARG A 201 9.05 5.57 1.90
N VAL A 202 8.73 4.31 1.70
CA VAL A 202 9.26 3.19 2.46
C VAL A 202 9.99 2.25 1.51
N GLN A 203 11.16 1.78 1.92
CA GLN A 203 11.97 0.87 1.11
C GLN A 203 12.66 -0.15 2.02
N GLY A 204 12.39 -1.44 1.82
CA GLY A 204 13.12 -2.51 2.48
C GLY A 204 14.49 -2.74 1.84
N ASP A 205 14.50 -2.90 0.52
CA ASP A 205 15.70 -3.18 -0.27
C ASP A 205 15.62 -2.49 -1.64
N ARG A 206 16.74 -2.36 -2.33
CA ARG A 206 16.82 -1.72 -3.64
C ARG A 206 17.79 -2.46 -4.55
N THR A 207 17.28 -2.96 -5.66
CA THR A 207 18.06 -3.71 -6.65
C THR A 207 17.44 -3.55 -8.04
N THR A 208 18.15 -3.95 -9.09
CA THR A 208 17.60 -3.99 -10.44
C THR A 208 16.84 -5.30 -10.66
N LEU A 209 16.00 -5.37 -11.70
CA LEU A 209 15.32 -6.64 -12.00
C LEU A 209 16.32 -7.71 -12.49
N ASN A 210 17.40 -7.29 -13.15
CA ASN A 210 18.46 -8.18 -13.59
C ASN A 210 19.27 -8.74 -12.42
N ASP A 211 19.52 -7.90 -11.41
CA ASP A 211 20.25 -8.29 -10.20
C ASP A 211 19.45 -9.23 -9.28
N LEU A 212 18.16 -9.47 -9.53
CA LEU A 212 17.43 -10.54 -8.84
C LEU A 212 18.00 -11.93 -9.17
N ALA A 213 18.42 -12.17 -10.41
CA ALA A 213 18.95 -13.47 -10.81
C ALA A 213 20.19 -13.93 -10.00
N PRO A 214 21.25 -13.12 -9.83
CA PRO A 214 22.39 -13.52 -9.02
C PRO A 214 22.03 -13.70 -7.54
N LEU A 215 21.05 -12.97 -6.98
CA LEU A 215 20.59 -13.20 -5.60
C LEU A 215 20.05 -14.62 -5.40
N PHE A 216 19.31 -15.13 -6.39
CA PHE A 216 18.72 -16.48 -6.36
C PHE A 216 19.60 -17.53 -7.05
N SER A 217 20.86 -17.21 -7.35
CA SER A 217 21.79 -18.10 -8.06
C SER A 217 21.24 -18.66 -9.38
N THR A 218 20.60 -17.80 -10.18
CA THR A 218 20.03 -18.15 -11.49
C THR A 218 20.37 -17.11 -12.57
N THR A 219 19.70 -17.18 -13.72
CA THR A 219 19.87 -16.30 -14.90
C THR A 219 18.59 -15.53 -15.23
N VAL A 220 18.76 -14.42 -15.95
CA VAL A 220 17.66 -13.69 -16.59
C VAL A 220 17.44 -14.15 -18.03
N GLU A 221 16.17 -14.17 -18.42
CA GLU A 221 15.71 -14.27 -19.81
C GLU A 221 14.90 -13.01 -20.15
N HIS A 222 15.40 -12.22 -21.09
CA HIS A 222 14.65 -11.08 -21.61
C HIS A 222 13.63 -11.55 -22.64
N VAL A 223 12.38 -11.14 -22.46
CA VAL A 223 11.26 -11.45 -23.36
C VAL A 223 10.57 -10.17 -23.78
N THR A 224 9.75 -10.26 -24.83
CA THR A 224 8.90 -9.14 -25.29
C THR A 224 7.45 -9.26 -24.81
N GLU A 225 7.01 -10.48 -24.48
CA GLU A 225 5.67 -10.79 -24.02
C GLU A 225 5.70 -11.81 -22.88
N LEU A 226 4.67 -11.78 -22.04
CA LEU A 226 4.43 -12.73 -20.96
C LEU A 226 3.14 -13.50 -21.25
N GLU A 227 3.06 -14.73 -20.75
CA GLU A 227 1.85 -15.56 -20.83
C GLU A 227 1.14 -15.65 -19.48
N GLY A 228 -0.19 -15.79 -19.52
CA GLY A 228 -1.02 -16.05 -18.35
C GLY A 228 -1.89 -14.87 -17.92
N PRO A 229 -2.75 -15.08 -16.91
CA PRO A 229 -3.83 -14.16 -16.56
C PRO A 229 -3.36 -12.80 -16.01
N MET A 230 -2.11 -12.70 -15.53
CA MET A 230 -1.52 -11.46 -14.98
C MET A 230 -0.44 -10.85 -15.89
N ALA A 231 -0.29 -11.36 -17.11
CA ALA A 231 0.81 -10.99 -18.01
C ALA A 231 0.83 -9.48 -18.31
N ALA A 232 -0.33 -8.87 -18.55
CA ALA A 232 -0.44 -7.46 -18.86
C ALA A 232 -0.05 -6.58 -17.66
N GLU A 233 -0.49 -6.93 -16.46
CA GLU A 233 -0.16 -6.22 -15.22
C GLU A 233 1.32 -6.32 -14.89
N ILE A 234 1.91 -7.51 -15.02
CA ILE A 234 3.33 -7.74 -14.77
C ILE A 234 4.18 -6.99 -15.80
N LYS A 235 3.82 -7.05 -17.09
CA LYS A 235 4.46 -6.27 -18.15
C LYS A 235 4.39 -4.77 -17.85
N GLY A 236 3.21 -4.26 -17.50
CA GLY A 236 3.02 -2.86 -17.13
C GLY A 236 3.87 -2.46 -15.93
N PHE A 237 3.94 -3.32 -14.90
CA PHE A 237 4.81 -3.13 -13.74
C PHE A 237 6.29 -3.02 -14.15
N MET A 238 6.79 -3.95 -14.98
CA MET A 238 8.20 -3.95 -15.40
C MET A 238 8.54 -2.70 -16.20
N LEU A 239 7.67 -2.29 -17.13
CA LEU A 239 7.89 -1.09 -17.93
C LEU A 239 7.82 0.21 -17.11
N VAL A 240 6.97 0.27 -16.09
CA VAL A 240 6.95 1.37 -15.12
C VAL A 240 8.25 1.39 -14.30
N ALA A 241 8.73 0.23 -13.87
CA ALA A 241 10.01 0.13 -13.18
C ALA A 241 11.17 0.60 -14.07
N ASP A 242 11.21 0.15 -15.32
CA ASP A 242 12.23 0.48 -16.32
C ASP A 242 12.25 1.97 -16.69
N SER A 243 11.15 2.69 -16.46
CA SER A 243 11.09 4.15 -16.65
C SER A 243 11.64 4.95 -15.46
N GLY A 244 12.12 4.30 -14.40
CA GLY A 244 12.53 4.92 -13.13
C GLY A 244 11.43 5.00 -12.07
N ALA A 245 10.17 4.81 -12.47
CA ALA A 245 9.02 4.89 -11.57
C ALA A 245 8.85 3.67 -10.65
N GLY A 246 9.79 2.72 -10.68
CA GLY A 246 9.89 1.62 -9.71
C GLY A 246 10.50 2.02 -8.36
N SER A 247 11.08 3.21 -8.26
CA SER A 247 11.58 3.75 -7.00
C SER A 247 10.47 4.38 -6.17
N THR A 248 10.44 4.12 -4.86
CA THR A 248 9.55 4.86 -3.93
C THR A 248 9.87 6.36 -3.88
N GLY A 249 11.09 6.74 -4.26
CA GLY A 249 11.54 8.12 -4.38
C GLY A 249 11.15 8.80 -5.69
N TRP A 250 10.54 8.10 -6.65
CA TRP A 250 10.22 8.67 -7.94
C TRP A 250 9.21 9.82 -7.83
N ASN A 251 9.52 10.95 -8.46
CA ASN A 251 8.59 12.05 -8.66
C ASN A 251 8.17 12.08 -10.13
N GLY A 252 6.99 11.54 -10.43
CA GLY A 252 6.49 11.48 -11.81
C GLY A 252 6.13 12.84 -12.42
N LEU A 253 6.04 13.92 -11.63
CA LEU A 253 5.87 15.28 -12.17
C LEU A 253 7.20 15.87 -12.65
N GLU A 254 8.30 15.49 -12.02
CA GLU A 254 9.64 15.96 -12.36
C GLU A 254 10.42 14.98 -13.27
N GLY A 255 9.95 13.73 -13.37
CA GLY A 255 10.61 12.70 -14.17
C GLY A 255 11.97 12.28 -13.62
N LYS A 256 12.15 12.33 -12.30
CA LYS A 256 13.39 11.96 -11.61
C LYS A 256 13.13 11.53 -10.16
N GLU A 257 14.15 10.97 -9.51
CA GLU A 257 14.09 10.75 -8.06
C GLU A 257 14.06 12.07 -7.28
N GLY A 258 13.22 12.11 -6.25
CA GLY A 258 13.15 13.17 -5.28
C GLY A 258 14.30 13.11 -4.25
N THR A 259 14.43 14.17 -3.47
CA THR A 259 15.43 14.32 -2.42
C THR A 259 14.77 14.65 -1.09
N GLY A 260 15.51 14.57 0.02
CA GLY A 260 14.98 14.85 1.36
C GLY A 260 13.81 13.92 1.70
N ASP A 261 12.67 14.49 2.09
CA ASP A 261 11.45 13.71 2.38
C ASP A 261 10.85 13.05 1.13
N ALA A 262 11.27 13.46 -0.07
CA ALA A 262 10.92 12.81 -1.34
C ALA A 262 11.88 11.70 -1.79
N ALA A 263 12.98 11.48 -1.07
CA ALA A 263 13.91 10.39 -1.39
C ALA A 263 13.29 9.00 -1.14
N ALA A 264 13.80 8.00 -1.84
CA ALA A 264 13.42 6.60 -1.61
C ALA A 264 13.75 6.19 -0.17
N GLY A 265 12.81 5.52 0.51
CA GLY A 265 12.98 5.12 1.92
C GLY A 265 13.10 6.27 2.93
N SER A 266 12.77 7.52 2.54
CA SER A 266 12.90 8.68 3.43
C SER A 266 12.08 8.56 4.73
N ALA A 267 11.01 7.76 4.72
CA ALA A 267 10.15 7.53 5.88
C ALA A 267 10.60 6.36 6.75
N ASN A 268 11.61 5.57 6.33
CA ASN A 268 12.13 4.46 7.14
C ASN A 268 12.59 4.94 8.52
N LYS A 269 13.17 6.14 8.60
CA LYS A 269 13.65 6.79 9.83
C LYS A 269 12.55 7.05 10.88
N LEU A 270 11.28 7.03 10.48
CA LEU A 270 10.16 7.23 11.41
C LEU A 270 9.98 6.04 12.35
N TRP A 271 10.33 4.83 11.90
CA TRP A 271 10.30 3.62 12.72
C TRP A 271 11.71 3.35 13.28
N GLU A 272 12.07 4.15 14.29
CA GLU A 272 13.41 4.12 14.89
C GLU A 272 13.75 2.73 15.43
N GLY A 273 14.95 2.25 15.11
CA GLY A 273 15.44 0.93 15.51
C GLY A 273 14.84 -0.25 14.74
N HIS A 274 13.93 -0.03 13.78
CA HIS A 274 13.38 -1.10 12.95
C HIS A 274 14.41 -1.63 11.95
N HIS A 275 14.55 -2.96 11.91
CA HIS A 275 15.34 -3.64 10.88
C HIS A 275 14.47 -3.91 9.66
N TRP A 276 14.78 -3.22 8.57
CA TRP A 276 14.07 -3.37 7.31
C TRP A 276 14.54 -4.63 6.59
N THR A 277 13.59 -5.53 6.27
CA THR A 277 13.90 -6.85 5.70
C THR A 277 14.48 -6.68 4.30
N THR A 278 15.63 -7.30 4.05
CA THR A 278 16.24 -7.37 2.71
C THR A 278 15.64 -8.51 1.87
N ILE A 279 15.83 -8.48 0.55
CA ILE A 279 15.39 -9.58 -0.32
C ILE A 279 16.07 -10.89 0.09
N LYS A 280 17.37 -10.86 0.42
CA LYS A 280 18.10 -12.05 0.86
C LYS A 280 17.55 -12.64 2.14
N GLU A 281 17.28 -11.80 3.14
CA GLU A 281 16.70 -12.24 4.42
C GLU A 281 15.32 -12.86 4.22
N LEU A 282 14.45 -12.25 3.40
CA LEU A 282 13.10 -12.78 3.18
C LEU A 282 13.12 -14.18 2.55
N PHE A 283 14.03 -14.42 1.63
CA PHE A 283 14.11 -15.67 0.85
C PHE A 283 15.16 -16.66 1.36
N ASN A 284 15.86 -16.34 2.46
CA ASN A 284 16.96 -17.12 3.03
C ASN A 284 18.06 -17.45 1.98
N LEU A 285 18.50 -16.43 1.24
CA LEU A 285 19.51 -16.50 0.17
C LEU A 285 20.93 -16.23 0.68
#